data_AF-A0A7J8PA60-F1
#
_entry.id   AF-A0A7J8PA60-F1
#
_cell.length_a   1.000
_cell.length_b   1.000
_cell.length_c   1.000
_cell.angle_alpha   90.00
_cell.angle_beta   90.00
_cell.angle_gamma   90.00
#
_symmetry.space_group_name_H-M   'P 1'
#
loop_
_entity.id
_entity.type
_entity.pdbx_description
1 polymer ?
#
loop_
_entity_poly.entity_id
_entity_poly.type
_entity_poly.pdbx_seq_one_letter_code
_entity_poly.pdbx_strand_id
1 'polypeptide(L)'
;MVLTLKVISSAINYNDGLLKEEDLREAQKKYRLVKLPSLIEYFGYCLCCGSHFAGPVFEMKDYLEWTEGKGIWAPSDKGLSPSPYGATFRALVQAGISMAVYLYLVPYHPLSRFSEPVYQEWGFWRKLSFQYMSGFTARWKYYFIWSISEASIIISGLGFSGWTESSPPKPKWDRAKNVDIPGVELAKSAVVLP
;
A
#
# COMPACT_ATOMS: atom_id res chain seq x y z
N MET A 1 -4.68 1.00 -12.73
CA MET A 1 -3.26 0.87 -12.33
C MET A 1 -3.05 -0.35 -11.44
N VAL A 2 -3.61 -0.40 -10.24
CA VAL A 2 -3.41 -1.52 -9.29
C VAL A 2 -3.82 -2.88 -9.85
N LEU A 3 -5.02 -2.98 -10.43
CA LEU A 3 -5.48 -4.21 -11.09
C LEU A 3 -4.49 -4.68 -12.17
N THR A 4 -4.01 -3.76 -13.02
CA THR A 4 -3.02 -4.07 -14.06
C THR A 4 -1.73 -4.63 -13.46
N LEU A 5 -1.22 -4.03 -12.38
CA LEU A 5 -0.03 -4.52 -11.67
C LEU A 5 -0.27 -5.92 -11.11
N LYS A 6 -1.43 -6.18 -10.52
CA LYS A 6 -1.82 -7.50 -10.00
C LYS A 6 -1.88 -8.56 -11.12
N VAL A 7 -2.46 -8.21 -12.27
CA VAL A 7 -2.53 -9.12 -13.43
C VAL A 7 -1.13 -9.44 -13.97
N ILE A 8 -0.29 -8.41 -14.16
CA ILE A 8 1.10 -8.59 -14.61
C ILE A 8 1.88 -9.45 -13.61
N SER A 9 1.79 -9.13 -12.32
CA SER A 9 2.52 -9.87 -11.28
C SER A 9 2.07 -11.32 -11.21
N SER A 10 0.76 -11.58 -11.28
CA SER A 10 0.24 -12.96 -11.31
C SER A 10 0.74 -13.75 -12.52
N ALA A 11 0.86 -13.12 -13.70
CA ALA A 11 1.39 -13.77 -14.89
C ALA A 11 2.89 -14.09 -14.76
N ILE A 12 3.67 -13.14 -14.25
CA ILE A 12 5.12 -13.32 -14.00
C ILE A 12 5.34 -14.39 -12.94
N ASN A 13 4.63 -14.34 -11.81
CA ASN A 13 4.74 -15.34 -10.74
C ASN A 13 4.40 -16.75 -11.22
N TYR A 14 3.43 -16.89 -12.14
CA TYR A 14 3.13 -18.18 -12.75
C TYR A 14 4.23 -18.64 -13.70
N ASN A 15 4.80 -17.74 -14.50
CA ASN A 15 5.95 -18.04 -15.35
C ASN A 15 7.17 -18.50 -14.53
N ASP A 16 7.47 -17.81 -13.42
CA ASP A 16 8.52 -18.20 -12.47
C ASP A 16 8.28 -19.59 -11.87
N GLY A 17 7.01 -20.02 -11.74
CA GLY A 17 6.64 -21.35 -11.27
C GLY A 17 7.00 -22.50 -12.21
N LEU A 18 7.27 -22.20 -13.49
CA LEU A 18 7.66 -23.17 -14.51
C LEU A 18 9.19 -23.40 -14.57
N LEU A 19 9.96 -22.48 -13.99
CA LEU A 19 11.42 -22.55 -13.95
C LEU A 19 11.90 -23.41 -12.78
N LYS A 20 13.12 -23.94 -12.89
CA LYS A 20 13.76 -24.67 -11.79
C LYS A 20 14.08 -23.71 -10.66
N GLU A 21 13.95 -24.19 -9.42
CA GLU A 21 14.14 -23.36 -8.24
C GLU A 21 15.56 -22.81 -8.10
N GLU A 22 16.55 -23.58 -8.54
CA GLU A 22 17.98 -23.20 -8.54
C GLU A 22 18.28 -21.95 -9.38
N ASP A 23 17.48 -21.70 -10.42
CA ASP A 23 17.67 -20.57 -11.35
C ASP A 23 16.94 -19.29 -10.88
N LEU A 24 16.16 -19.36 -9.80
CA LEU A 24 15.32 -18.27 -9.34
C LEU A 24 16.01 -17.41 -8.26
N ARG A 25 15.76 -16.11 -8.30
CA ARG A 25 16.12 -15.21 -7.19
C ARG A 25 15.19 -15.45 -5.99
N GLU A 26 15.64 -15.07 -4.80
CA GLU A 26 14.87 -15.26 -3.55
C GLU A 26 13.45 -14.67 -3.61
N ALA A 27 13.28 -13.49 -4.22
CA ALA A 27 11.95 -12.89 -4.41
C ALA A 27 11.06 -13.74 -5.35
N GLN A 28 11.62 -14.28 -6.44
CA GLN A 28 10.89 -15.13 -7.37
C GLN A 28 10.52 -16.46 -6.72
N LYS A 29 11.45 -17.09 -6.00
CA LYS A 29 11.17 -18.30 -5.19
C LYS A 29 10.04 -18.05 -4.20
N LYS A 30 10.08 -16.90 -3.53
CA LYS A 30 9.07 -16.51 -2.54
C LYS A 30 7.68 -16.41 -3.16
N TYR A 31 7.52 -15.82 -4.34
CA TYR A 31 6.20 -15.49 -4.89
C TYR A 31 5.73 -16.35 -6.07
N ARG A 32 6.57 -17.27 -6.58
CA ARG A 32 6.21 -18.16 -7.68
C ARG A 32 4.93 -18.95 -7.40
N LEU A 33 4.13 -19.12 -8.46
CA LEU A 33 2.92 -19.93 -8.46
C LEU A 33 3.18 -21.23 -9.22
N VAL A 34 3.36 -22.32 -8.48
CA VAL A 34 3.63 -23.66 -9.07
C VAL A 34 2.37 -24.26 -9.70
N LYS A 35 1.19 -23.82 -9.25
CA LYS A 35 -0.11 -24.24 -9.79
C LYS A 35 -0.84 -23.03 -10.35
N LEU A 36 -1.58 -23.25 -11.43
CA LEU A 36 -2.44 -22.22 -12.00
C LEU A 36 -3.61 -21.97 -11.03
N PRO A 37 -3.86 -20.72 -10.61
CA PRO A 37 -5.03 -20.41 -9.80
C PRO A 37 -6.32 -20.70 -10.56
N SER A 38 -7.34 -21.14 -9.85
CA SER A 38 -8.71 -21.21 -10.38
C SER A 38 -9.22 -19.82 -10.75
N LEU A 39 -10.28 -19.79 -11.57
CA LEU A 39 -10.93 -18.52 -11.94
C LEU A 39 -11.44 -17.75 -10.72
N ILE A 40 -11.98 -18.45 -9.71
CA ILE A 40 -12.52 -17.83 -8.50
C ILE A 40 -11.39 -17.19 -7.69
N GLU A 41 -10.28 -17.89 -7.48
CA GLU A 41 -9.10 -17.35 -6.79
C GLU A 41 -8.54 -16.14 -7.54
N TYR A 42 -8.41 -16.23 -8.86
CA TYR A 42 -7.89 -15.16 -9.69
C TYR A 42 -8.77 -13.89 -9.65
N PHE A 43 -10.09 -14.04 -9.82
CA PHE A 43 -11.02 -12.92 -9.71
C PHE A 43 -11.11 -12.38 -8.28
N GLY A 44 -11.10 -13.24 -7.27
CA GLY A 44 -11.07 -12.86 -5.86
C GLY A 44 -9.83 -12.02 -5.53
N TYR A 45 -8.67 -12.41 -6.05
CA TYR A 45 -7.44 -11.63 -5.94
C TYR A 45 -7.58 -10.27 -6.62
N CYS A 46 -8.00 -10.24 -7.88
CA CYS A 46 -8.16 -9.01 -8.65
C CYS A 46 -9.16 -8.02 -8.03
N LEU A 47 -10.24 -8.54 -7.45
CA LEU A 47 -11.36 -7.77 -6.90
C LEU A 47 -11.34 -7.66 -5.37
N CYS A 48 -10.24 -8.01 -4.71
CA CYS A 48 -10.11 -7.92 -3.27
C CYS A 48 -10.41 -6.49 -2.77
N CYS A 49 -11.51 -6.34 -2.02
CA CYS A 49 -12.12 -5.04 -1.68
C CYS A 49 -11.16 -4.03 -1.06
N GLY A 50 -10.24 -4.48 -0.21
CA GLY A 50 -9.27 -3.59 0.46
C GLY A 50 -8.17 -3.04 -0.46
N SER A 51 -8.05 -3.51 -1.70
CA SER A 51 -6.99 -3.11 -2.64
C SER A 51 -7.47 -2.74 -4.04
N HIS A 52 -8.72 -3.03 -4.39
CA HIS A 52 -9.20 -2.96 -5.77
C HIS A 52 -9.00 -1.58 -6.43
N PHE A 53 -9.36 -0.49 -5.73
CA PHE A 53 -9.32 0.87 -6.31
C PHE A 53 -8.00 1.61 -6.09
N ALA A 54 -7.44 1.56 -4.88
CA ALA A 54 -6.33 2.42 -4.47
C ALA A 54 -5.03 1.68 -4.08
N GLY A 55 -5.02 0.34 -4.13
CA GLY A 55 -3.92 -0.46 -3.60
C GLY A 55 -4.12 -0.75 -2.11
N PRO A 56 -3.21 -1.44 -1.42
CA PRO A 56 -1.86 -1.85 -1.83
C PRO A 56 -1.85 -2.96 -2.87
N VAL A 57 -0.77 -3.02 -3.64
CA VAL A 57 -0.45 -4.20 -4.46
C VAL A 57 0.19 -5.24 -3.54
N PHE A 58 -0.26 -6.48 -3.65
CA PHE A 58 0.32 -7.64 -2.99
C PHE A 58 0.30 -8.82 -3.95
N GLU A 59 1.13 -9.82 -3.68
CA GLU A 59 1.31 -10.95 -4.57
C GLU A 59 0.18 -11.97 -4.47
N MET A 60 -0.12 -12.63 -5.58
CA MET A 60 -1.17 -13.66 -5.66
C MET A 60 -0.94 -14.79 -4.65
N LYS A 61 0.32 -15.20 -4.45
CA LYS A 61 0.66 -16.25 -3.48
C LYS A 61 0.29 -15.86 -2.05
N ASP A 62 0.56 -14.61 -1.66
CA ASP A 62 0.19 -14.09 -0.33
C ASP A 62 -1.32 -14.07 -0.15
N TYR A 63 -2.05 -13.70 -1.21
CA TYR A 63 -3.52 -13.73 -1.20
C TYR A 63 -4.06 -15.14 -0.98
N LEU A 64 -3.55 -16.12 -1.73
CA LEU A 64 -3.96 -17.53 -1.60
C LEU A 64 -3.66 -18.07 -0.20
N GLU A 65 -2.42 -17.90 0.28
CA GLU A 65 -2.02 -18.35 1.60
C GLU A 65 -2.85 -17.71 2.72
N TRP A 66 -3.19 -16.42 2.59
CA TRP A 66 -4.08 -15.75 3.54
C TRP A 66 -5.50 -16.33 3.51
N THR A 67 -6.10 -16.51 2.33
CA THR A 67 -7.46 -17.06 2.20
C THR A 67 -7.57 -18.51 2.67
N GLU A 68 -6.51 -19.29 2.53
CA GLU A 68 -6.47 -20.69 2.95
C GLU A 68 -5.93 -20.87 4.39
N GLY A 69 -5.51 -19.80 5.06
CA GLY A 69 -4.92 -19.86 6.40
C GLY A 69 -3.61 -20.67 6.44
N LYS A 70 -2.74 -20.49 5.45
CA LYS A 70 -1.43 -21.15 5.34
C LYS A 70 -0.28 -20.19 5.67
N GLY A 71 0.93 -20.74 5.76
CA GLY A 71 2.15 -19.95 5.98
C GLY A 71 2.11 -19.20 7.31
N ILE A 72 2.28 -17.89 7.28
CA ILE A 72 2.27 -17.05 8.49
C ILE A 72 0.87 -16.84 9.07
N TRP A 73 -0.19 -17.19 8.33
CA TRP A 73 -1.58 -17.14 8.77
C TRP A 73 -2.08 -18.49 9.29
N ALA A 74 -1.22 -19.52 9.28
CA ALA A 74 -1.56 -20.81 9.85
C ALA A 74 -1.79 -20.70 11.36
N PRO A 75 -2.79 -21.42 11.92
CA PRO A 75 -2.95 -21.54 13.36
C PRO A 75 -1.65 -22.09 13.96
N SER A 76 -1.03 -21.31 14.83
CA SER A 76 0.21 -21.69 15.52
C SER A 76 -0.09 -22.09 16.96
N ASP A 77 0.75 -22.95 17.53
CA ASP A 77 0.74 -23.29 18.96
C ASP A 77 0.85 -22.05 19.89
N LYS A 78 1.29 -20.90 19.35
CA LYS A 78 1.40 -19.61 20.06
C LYS A 78 0.10 -18.80 20.14
N GLY A 79 -1.03 -19.33 19.63
CA GLY A 79 -2.36 -18.73 19.75
C GLY A 79 -2.95 -18.17 18.44
N LEU A 80 -4.21 -17.72 18.53
CA LEU A 80 -4.99 -17.15 17.42
C LEU A 80 -4.28 -15.96 16.75
N SER A 81 -4.64 -15.71 15.48
CA SER A 81 -4.21 -14.55 14.70
C SER A 81 -4.20 -13.26 15.54
N PRO A 82 -3.15 -12.45 15.47
CA PRO A 82 -3.02 -11.27 16.31
C PRO A 82 -4.16 -10.27 16.05
N SER A 83 -4.59 -9.59 17.12
CA SER A 83 -5.64 -8.58 17.04
C SER A 83 -5.23 -7.43 16.10
N PRO A 84 -6.00 -7.16 15.01
CA PRO A 84 -5.67 -6.10 14.06
C PRO A 84 -6.08 -4.70 14.55
N TYR A 85 -6.99 -4.60 15.52
CA TYR A 85 -7.70 -3.36 15.84
C TYR A 85 -6.78 -2.19 16.20
N GLY A 86 -5.70 -2.45 16.94
CA GLY A 86 -4.74 -1.38 17.29
C GLY A 86 -3.99 -0.83 16.07
N ALA A 87 -3.63 -1.69 15.12
CA ALA A 87 -2.99 -1.26 13.88
C ALA A 87 -4.01 -0.57 12.95
N THR A 88 -5.23 -1.10 12.84
CA THR A 88 -6.33 -0.48 12.09
C THR A 88 -6.62 0.93 12.62
N PHE A 89 -6.73 1.10 13.93
CA PHE A 89 -7.00 2.40 14.53
C PHE A 89 -5.91 3.43 14.20
N ARG A 90 -4.63 3.03 14.24
CA ARG A 90 -3.52 3.91 13.83
C ARG A 90 -3.64 4.36 12.37
N ALA A 91 -3.96 3.43 11.46
CA ALA A 91 -4.16 3.75 10.05
C ALA A 91 -5.38 4.68 9.82
N LEU A 92 -6.46 4.49 10.58
CA LEU A 92 -7.64 5.38 10.54
C LEU A 92 -7.33 6.78 11.08
N VAL A 93 -6.53 6.90 12.15
CA VAL A 93 -6.06 8.20 12.67
C VAL A 93 -5.19 8.90 11.63
N GLN A 94 -4.27 8.17 10.99
CA GLN A 94 -3.45 8.70 9.90
C GLN A 94 -4.31 9.20 8.72
N ALA A 95 -5.35 8.44 8.35
CA ALA A 95 -6.32 8.87 7.34
C ALA A 95 -7.02 10.16 7.76
N GLY A 96 -7.55 10.22 9.00
CA GLY A 96 -8.23 11.40 9.53
C GLY A 96 -7.35 12.65 9.50
N ILE A 97 -6.10 12.55 9.98
CA ILE A 97 -5.12 13.65 9.92
C ILE A 97 -4.86 14.06 8.48
N SER A 98 -4.67 13.08 7.58
CA SER A 98 -4.37 13.38 6.17
C SER A 98 -5.50 14.14 5.48
N MET A 99 -6.75 13.74 5.72
CA MET A 99 -7.92 14.44 5.20
C MET A 99 -8.05 15.85 5.81
N ALA A 100 -7.84 15.99 7.12
CA ALA A 100 -7.91 17.30 7.78
C ALA A 100 -6.89 18.29 7.19
N VAL A 101 -5.64 17.85 6.99
CA VAL A 101 -4.59 18.67 6.37
C VAL A 101 -4.95 19.03 4.92
N TYR A 102 -5.45 18.07 4.13
CA TYR A 102 -5.89 18.33 2.76
C TYR A 102 -7.01 19.38 2.71
N LEU A 103 -8.07 19.21 3.51
CA LEU A 103 -9.22 20.11 3.55
C LEU A 103 -8.82 21.52 4.03
N TYR A 104 -7.85 21.61 4.93
CA TYR A 104 -7.30 22.88 5.37
C TYR A 104 -6.49 23.58 4.27
N LEU A 105 -5.66 22.86 3.52
CA LEU A 105 -4.74 23.45 2.54
C LEU A 105 -5.37 23.71 1.16
N VAL A 106 -6.34 22.89 0.74
CA VAL A 106 -6.90 22.95 -0.62
C VAL A 106 -7.54 24.30 -0.99
N PRO A 107 -8.17 25.07 -0.08
CA PRO A 107 -8.68 26.41 -0.42
C PRO A 107 -7.57 27.42 -0.72
N TYR A 108 -6.38 27.25 -0.12
CA TYR A 108 -5.24 28.15 -0.30
C TYR A 108 -4.37 27.79 -1.51
N HIS A 109 -4.26 26.49 -1.82
CA HIS A 109 -3.40 25.98 -2.89
C HIS A 109 -4.15 25.13 -3.94
N PRO A 110 -5.30 25.59 -4.47
CA PRO A 110 -6.09 24.79 -5.40
C PRO A 110 -5.38 24.66 -6.75
N LEU A 111 -5.43 23.46 -7.34
CA LEU A 111 -4.85 23.19 -8.67
C LEU A 111 -5.52 24.01 -9.79
N SER A 112 -6.78 24.42 -9.60
CA SER A 112 -7.51 25.27 -10.57
C SER A 112 -6.83 26.61 -10.80
N ARG A 113 -6.06 27.12 -9.82
CA ARG A 113 -5.34 28.40 -9.92
C ARG A 113 -4.38 28.44 -11.11
N PHE A 114 -3.82 27.31 -11.53
CA PHE A 114 -2.90 27.24 -12.67
C PHE A 114 -3.53 27.68 -13.99
N SER A 115 -4.86 27.56 -14.12
CA SER A 115 -5.59 27.95 -15.33
C SER A 115 -6.08 29.39 -15.30
N GLU A 116 -5.92 30.10 -14.18
CA GLU A 116 -6.41 31.46 -14.04
C GLU A 116 -5.40 32.49 -14.59
N PRO A 117 -5.84 33.57 -15.26
CA PRO A 117 -4.94 34.61 -15.77
C PRO A 117 -4.04 35.22 -14.71
N VAL A 118 -4.55 35.41 -13.49
CA VAL A 118 -3.81 35.94 -12.34
C VAL A 118 -2.56 35.12 -11.99
N TYR A 119 -2.59 33.81 -12.22
CA TYR A 119 -1.42 32.96 -12.00
C TYR A 119 -0.33 33.27 -13.02
N GLN A 120 -0.69 33.58 -14.27
CA GLN A 120 0.27 33.88 -15.33
C GLN A 120 1.03 35.19 -15.09
N GLU A 121 0.42 36.14 -14.40
CA GLU A 121 1.01 37.42 -14.01
C GLU A 121 2.04 37.30 -12.88
N TRP A 122 2.08 36.18 -12.15
CA TRP A 122 3.01 36.01 -11.03
C TRP A 122 4.47 35.86 -11.49
N GLY A 123 5.38 36.48 -10.72
CA GLY A 123 6.81 36.26 -10.87
C GLY A 123 7.23 34.82 -10.54
N PHE A 124 8.42 34.44 -11.00
CA PHE A 124 8.95 33.08 -10.91
C PHE A 124 8.87 32.46 -9.50
N TRP A 125 9.36 33.16 -8.48
CA TRP A 125 9.40 32.63 -7.11
C TRP A 125 8.01 32.36 -6.54
N ARG A 126 7.04 33.24 -6.81
CA ARG A 126 5.65 33.03 -6.37
C ARG A 126 5.02 31.84 -7.09
N LYS A 127 5.26 31.68 -8.39
CA LYS A 127 4.81 30.51 -9.16
C LYS A 127 5.41 29.22 -8.60
N LEU A 128 6.72 29.20 -8.36
CA LEU A 128 7.43 28.02 -7.86
C LEU A 128 6.93 27.61 -6.47
N SER A 129 6.83 28.55 -5.53
CA SER A 129 6.31 28.27 -4.18
C SER A 129 4.87 27.77 -4.22
N PHE A 130 4.02 28.39 -5.05
CA PHE A 130 2.63 27.96 -5.18
C PHE A 130 2.52 26.57 -5.82
N GLN A 131 3.28 26.27 -6.87
CA GLN A 131 3.32 24.94 -7.49
C GLN A 131 3.76 23.86 -6.50
N TYR A 132 4.81 24.13 -5.72
CA TYR A 132 5.27 23.23 -4.68
C TYR A 132 4.16 22.98 -3.65
N MET A 133 3.53 24.05 -3.14
CA MET A 133 2.47 23.93 -2.14
C MET A 133 1.21 23.24 -2.68
N SER A 134 0.86 23.44 -3.96
CA SER A 134 -0.23 22.72 -4.60
C SER A 134 0.09 21.23 -4.74
N GLY A 135 1.32 20.87 -5.11
CA GLY A 135 1.79 19.48 -5.15
C GLY A 135 1.78 18.83 -3.76
N PHE A 136 2.33 19.52 -2.76
CA PHE A 136 2.28 19.10 -1.35
C PHE A 136 0.83 18.87 -0.89
N THR A 137 -0.05 19.84 -1.12
CA THR A 137 -1.48 19.74 -0.79
C THR A 137 -2.13 18.54 -1.47
N ALA A 138 -1.87 18.34 -2.77
CA ALA A 138 -2.44 17.23 -3.52
C ALA A 138 -1.97 15.84 -3.03
N ARG A 139 -0.80 15.73 -2.38
CA ARG A 139 -0.33 14.45 -1.79
C ARG A 139 -1.20 13.98 -0.62
N TRP A 140 -1.70 14.91 0.19
CA TRP A 140 -2.48 14.57 1.39
C TRP A 140 -3.79 13.84 1.11
N LYS A 141 -4.48 14.13 0.00
CA LYS A 141 -5.66 13.32 -0.41
C LYS A 141 -5.28 11.88 -0.80
N TYR A 142 -4.07 11.67 -1.33
CA TYR A 142 -3.58 10.33 -1.63
C TYR A 142 -3.15 9.61 -0.35
N TYR A 143 -2.51 10.29 0.59
CA TYR A 143 -2.22 9.72 1.91
C TYR A 143 -3.51 9.28 2.63
N PHE A 144 -4.58 10.05 2.52
CA PHE A 144 -5.89 9.64 3.02
C PHE A 144 -6.38 8.33 2.38
N ILE A 145 -6.51 8.27 1.04
CA ILE A 145 -7.06 7.08 0.37
C ILE A 145 -6.20 5.83 0.63
N TRP A 146 -4.88 6.00 0.63
CA TRP A 146 -3.92 4.93 0.91
C TRP A 146 -4.01 4.42 2.34
N SER A 147 -4.19 5.31 3.32
CA SER A 147 -4.36 4.94 4.74
C SER A 147 -5.68 4.21 5.00
N ILE A 148 -6.77 4.61 4.33
CA ILE A 148 -8.07 3.90 4.40
C ILE A 148 -7.95 2.49 3.82
N SER A 149 -7.24 2.34 2.70
CA SER A 149 -6.99 1.04 2.10
C SER A 149 -6.12 0.16 2.99
N GLU A 150 -5.06 0.72 3.57
CA GLU A 150 -4.22 0.03 4.55
C GLU A 150 -5.02 -0.44 5.76
N ALA A 151 -5.88 0.42 6.33
CA ALA A 151 -6.76 0.05 7.44
C ALA A 151 -7.67 -1.14 7.08
N SER A 152 -8.20 -1.16 5.85
CA SER A 152 -9.05 -2.23 5.32
C SER A 152 -8.30 -3.56 5.16
N ILE A 153 -7.04 -3.51 4.75
CA ILE A 153 -6.19 -4.71 4.63
C ILE A 153 -5.74 -5.21 6.00
N ILE A 154 -5.40 -4.32 6.93
CA ILE A 154 -5.03 -4.68 8.30
C ILE A 154 -6.21 -5.36 9.01
N ILE A 155 -7.41 -4.77 8.96
CA ILE A 155 -8.58 -5.35 9.65
C ILE A 155 -8.99 -6.71 9.07
N SER A 156 -8.69 -6.97 7.79
CA SER A 156 -8.91 -8.28 7.16
C SER A 156 -7.92 -9.37 7.60
N GLY A 157 -6.84 -9.02 8.29
CA GLY A 157 -5.75 -9.93 8.67
C GLY A 157 -4.66 -10.10 7.61
N LEU A 158 -4.90 -9.75 6.35
CA LEU A 158 -3.91 -9.87 5.26
C LEU A 158 -2.68 -8.97 5.50
N GLY A 159 -2.83 -7.83 6.19
CA GLY A 159 -1.72 -6.94 6.51
C GLY A 159 -0.67 -7.55 7.45
N PHE A 160 -0.95 -8.70 8.07
CA PHE A 160 -0.03 -9.33 9.01
C PHE A 160 1.28 -9.76 8.33
N SER A 161 2.41 -9.47 8.98
CA SER A 161 3.75 -9.62 8.41
C SER A 161 4.68 -10.49 9.27
N GLY A 162 4.14 -11.12 10.30
CA GLY A 162 4.93 -11.84 11.30
C GLY A 162 5.11 -11.05 12.60
N TRP A 163 6.03 -11.52 13.43
CA TRP A 163 6.25 -10.99 14.78
C TRP A 163 7.59 -10.23 14.86
N THR A 164 7.69 -9.26 15.76
CA THR A 164 8.97 -8.66 16.14
C THR A 164 9.82 -9.62 16.96
N GLU A 165 11.13 -9.45 16.91
CA GLU A 165 12.12 -10.16 17.75
C GLU A 165 12.16 -9.65 19.20
N SER A 166 11.22 -8.79 19.59
CA SER A 166 11.13 -8.26 20.95
C SER A 166 10.61 -9.31 21.94
N SER A 167 10.93 -9.13 23.22
CA SER A 167 10.31 -9.89 24.32
C SER A 167 9.45 -8.96 25.17
N PRO A 168 8.10 -9.06 25.15
CA PRO A 168 7.30 -10.01 24.37
C PRO A 168 7.21 -9.65 22.86
N PRO A 169 6.94 -10.64 21.99
CA PRO A 169 6.82 -10.42 20.55
C PRO A 169 5.55 -9.62 20.24
N LYS A 170 5.66 -8.63 19.35
CA LYS A 170 4.55 -7.77 18.89
C LYS A 170 4.23 -8.08 17.43
N PRO A 171 2.95 -8.07 17.03
CA PRO A 171 2.59 -8.34 15.65
C PRO A 171 2.96 -7.16 14.75
N LYS A 172 3.54 -7.45 13.58
CA LYS A 172 3.86 -6.49 12.51
C LYS A 172 2.76 -6.45 11.46
N TRP A 173 2.48 -5.25 10.96
CA TRP A 173 1.38 -4.97 10.04
C TRP A 173 1.86 -4.18 8.81
N ASP A 174 2.98 -4.61 8.21
CA ASP A 174 3.73 -3.84 7.22
C ASP A 174 3.60 -4.37 5.78
N ARG A 175 3.08 -5.60 5.59
CA ARG A 175 3.05 -6.36 4.32
C ARG A 175 2.34 -5.62 3.19
N ALA A 176 1.38 -4.79 3.58
CA ALA A 176 0.52 -4.06 2.67
C ALA A 176 0.40 -2.58 3.09
N LYS A 177 1.46 -2.03 3.71
CA LYS A 177 1.54 -0.60 4.01
C LYS A 177 1.71 0.16 2.70
N ASN A 178 0.79 1.09 2.41
CA ASN A 178 0.81 1.83 1.14
C ASN A 178 1.79 2.99 1.14
N VAL A 179 1.95 3.66 2.30
CA VAL A 179 2.75 4.89 2.37
C VAL A 179 3.34 5.08 3.74
N ASP A 180 4.60 5.51 3.77
CA ASP A 180 5.24 6.07 4.96
C ASP A 180 5.34 7.60 4.82
N ILE A 181 4.34 8.32 5.34
CA ILE A 181 4.19 9.76 5.12
C ILE A 181 5.45 10.54 5.54
N PRO A 182 6.02 10.34 6.74
CA PRO A 182 7.23 11.07 7.13
C PRO A 182 8.43 10.70 6.25
N GLY A 183 8.56 9.42 5.87
CA GLY A 183 9.60 8.96 4.96
C GLY A 183 9.51 9.62 3.59
N VAL A 184 8.30 9.79 3.04
CA VAL A 184 8.07 10.47 1.76
C VAL A 184 8.30 11.99 1.88
N GLU A 185 7.77 12.64 2.91
CA GLU A 185 7.85 14.10 3.03
C GLU A 185 9.22 14.62 3.45
N LEU A 186 10.00 13.82 4.18
CA LEU A 186 11.32 14.20 4.69
C LEU A 186 12.46 13.52 3.92
N ALA A 187 12.15 12.81 2.83
CA ALA A 187 13.14 12.19 1.96
C ALA A 187 14.13 13.24 1.42
N LYS A 188 15.43 12.94 1.53
CA LYS A 188 16.49 13.82 1.04
C LYS A 188 16.72 13.71 -0.47
N SER A 189 16.25 12.61 -1.08
CA SER A 189 16.34 12.37 -2.52
C SER A 189 15.29 11.34 -2.96
N ALA A 190 15.02 11.26 -4.27
CA ALA A 190 14.10 10.27 -4.81
C ALA A 190 14.58 8.82 -4.63
N VAL A 191 15.88 8.59 -4.44
CA VAL A 191 16.48 7.25 -4.28
C VAL A 191 16.15 6.64 -2.91
N VAL A 192 15.86 7.49 -1.91
CA VAL A 192 15.57 7.06 -0.54
C VAL A 192 14.07 7.09 -0.22
N LEU A 193 13.21 7.28 -1.23
CA LEU A 193 11.77 7.17 -1.04
C LEU A 193 11.42 5.72 -0.66
N PRO A 194 10.61 5.53 0.39
CA PRO A 194 10.24 4.21 0.90
C PRO A 194 9.27 3.46 -0.03
#